data_AF-A0A1Q8BML1-F1
#
_entry.id   AF-A0A1Q8BML1-F1
#
_cell.length_a   1.000
_cell.length_b   1.000
_cell.length_c   1.000
_cell.angle_alpha   90.00
_cell.angle_beta   90.00
_cell.angle_gamma   90.00
#
_symmetry.space_group_name_H-M   'P 1'
#
loop_
_entity.id
_entity.type
_entity.pdbx_description
1 polymer ?
#
loop_
_entity_poly.entity_id
_entity_poly.type
_entity_poly.pdbx_seq_one_letter_code
_entity_poly.pdbx_strand_id
1 'polypeptide(L)'
;MASLFGAVARTHGLDIGLVRGYTALRNELYDAIVLLSFTVLYAFTAYALAGRLARRFRAVERNVAVLAAIGLSFTSALVAMMVFPLWTETAESFRLGSWHLSYRAERLP
;
A
#
# COMPACT_ATOMS: atom_id res chain seq x y z
N MET A 1 5.46 20.87 16.20
CA MET A 1 6.15 19.60 16.52
C MET A 1 6.85 19.64 17.88
N ALA A 2 7.85 20.51 18.11
CA ALA A 2 8.61 20.53 19.37
C ALA A 2 7.76 20.75 20.64
N SER A 3 6.74 21.62 20.57
CA SER A 3 5.80 21.86 21.68
C SER A 3 4.88 20.67 21.98
N LEU A 4 4.48 19.92 20.95
CA LEU A 4 3.62 18.75 21.04
C LEU A 4 4.37 17.55 21.66
N PHE A 5 5.59 17.30 21.21
CA PHE A 5 6.45 16.27 21.81
C PHE A 5 6.80 16.59 23.26
N GLY A 6 7.03 17.88 23.58
CA GLY A 6 7.22 18.31 24.96
C GLY A 6 5.96 18.14 25.83
N ALA A 7 4.77 18.36 25.26
CA ALA A 7 3.51 18.11 25.97
C ALA A 7 3.30 16.61 26.24
N VAL A 8 3.46 15.75 25.23
CA VAL A 8 3.35 14.28 25.36
C VAL A 8 4.37 13.73 26.34
N ALA A 9 5.63 14.15 26.23
CA ALA A 9 6.71 13.77 27.16
C ALA A 9 6.35 14.11 28.61
N ARG A 10 5.87 15.33 28.87
CA ARG A 10 5.48 15.76 30.23
C ARG A 10 4.25 15.02 30.75
N THR A 11 3.22 14.82 29.91
CA THR A 11 1.98 14.11 30.31
C THR A 11 2.25 12.65 30.68
N HIS A 12 3.19 12.00 30.00
CA HIS A 12 3.50 10.59 30.21
C HIS A 12 4.79 10.34 31.01
N GLY A 13 5.46 11.39 31.52
CA GLY A 13 6.72 11.28 32.27
C GLY A 13 7.88 10.69 31.45
N LEU A 14 7.84 10.82 30.12
CA LEU A 14 8.83 10.25 29.21
C LEU A 14 9.91 11.27 28.85
N ASP A 15 11.12 10.80 28.54
CA ASP A 15 12.14 11.65 27.95
C ASP A 15 11.72 12.13 26.54
N ILE A 16 11.99 13.39 26.24
CA ILE A 16 11.65 13.97 24.94
C ILE A 16 12.50 13.37 23.81
N GLY A 17 13.72 12.90 24.12
CA GLY A 17 14.56 12.14 23.20
C GLY A 17 13.95 10.79 22.86
N LEU A 18 13.38 10.10 23.85
CA LEU A 18 12.62 8.85 23.65
C LEU A 18 11.40 9.07 22.74
N VAL A 19 10.59 10.10 22.99
CA VAL A 19 9.41 10.42 22.16
C VAL A 19 9.83 10.71 20.71
N ARG A 20 10.93 11.44 20.50
CA ARG A 20 11.49 11.66 19.15
C ARG A 20 12.00 10.36 18.52
N GLY A 21 12.66 9.49 19.28
CA GLY A 21 13.13 8.19 18.82
C GLY A 21 11.99 7.30 18.30
N TYR A 22 10.86 7.27 19.01
CA TYR A 22 9.67 6.51 18.58
C TYR A 22 9.03 7.05 17.29
N THR A 23 9.19 8.33 16.94
CA THR A 23 8.71 8.84 15.64
C THR A 23 9.55 8.35 14.45
N ALA A 24 10.74 7.82 14.69
CA ALA A 24 11.61 7.23 13.67
C ALA A 24 11.38 5.72 13.50
N LEU A 25 10.76 5.05 14.47
CA LEU A 25 10.49 3.62 14.43
C LEU A 25 9.28 3.32 13.52
N ARG A 26 9.59 2.71 12.38
CA ARG A 26 8.59 2.16 11.46
C ARG A 26 8.11 0.81 11.99
N ASN A 27 6.80 0.57 11.97
CA ASN A 27 6.26 -0.73 12.35
C ASN A 27 6.29 -1.67 11.14
N GLU A 28 7.41 -2.35 10.94
CA GLU A 28 7.65 -3.21 9.78
C GLU A 28 6.63 -4.34 9.65
N LEU A 29 6.12 -4.86 10.78
CA LEU A 29 5.08 -5.89 10.76
C LEU A 29 3.77 -5.33 10.19
N TYR A 30 3.40 -4.12 10.59
CA TYR A 30 2.23 -3.44 10.05
C TYR A 30 2.38 -3.20 8.54
N ASP A 31 3.54 -2.68 8.12
CA ASP A 31 3.83 -2.45 6.70
C ASP A 31 3.74 -3.75 5.89
N ALA A 32 4.31 -4.85 6.42
CA ALA A 32 4.24 -6.16 5.79
C ALA A 32 2.80 -6.67 5.64
N ILE A 33 1.94 -6.46 6.66
CA ILE A 33 0.52 -6.82 6.60
C ILE A 33 -0.19 -6.00 5.52
N VAL A 34 0.04 -4.69 5.48
CA VAL A 34 -0.56 -3.80 4.47
C VAL A 34 -0.14 -4.21 3.07
N LEU A 35 1.17 -4.43 2.84
CA LEU A 35 1.70 -4.88 1.56
C LEU A 35 1.14 -6.26 1.16
N LEU A 36 1.08 -7.21 2.09
CA LEU A 36 0.56 -8.54 1.84
C LEU A 36 -0.92 -8.48 1.47
N SER A 37 -1.71 -7.67 2.17
CA SER A 37 -3.14 -7.51 1.91
C SER A 37 -3.40 -7.00 0.49
N PHE A 38 -2.63 -5.99 0.04
CA PHE A 38 -2.72 -5.48 -1.31
C PHE A 38 -2.25 -6.51 -2.34
N THR A 39 -1.16 -7.21 -2.04
CA THR A 39 -0.61 -8.26 -2.91
C THR A 39 -1.63 -9.36 -3.16
N VAL A 40 -2.34 -9.81 -2.12
CA VAL A 40 -3.39 -10.83 -2.24
C VAL A 40 -4.55 -10.32 -3.10
N LEU A 41 -5.00 -9.09 -2.89
CA LEU A 41 -6.05 -8.47 -3.70
C LEU A 41 -5.63 -8.33 -5.17
N TYR A 42 -4.40 -7.89 -5.42
CA TYR A 42 -3.83 -7.79 -6.75
C TYR A 42 -3.73 -9.16 -7.43
N ALA A 43 -3.22 -10.18 -6.74
CA ALA A 43 -3.11 -11.53 -7.28
C ALA A 43 -4.48 -12.10 -7.65
N PHE A 44 -5.49 -11.91 -6.79
CA PHE A 44 -6.84 -12.38 -7.05
C PHE A 44 -7.47 -11.68 -8.27
N THR A 45 -7.33 -10.36 -8.37
CA THR A 45 -7.86 -9.59 -9.50
C THR A 45 -7.13 -9.93 -10.80
N ALA A 46 -5.80 -10.03 -10.78
CA ALA A 46 -5.01 -10.45 -11.93
C ALA A 46 -5.38 -11.86 -12.40
N TYR A 47 -5.57 -12.81 -11.48
CA TYR A 47 -6.01 -14.17 -11.80
C TYR A 47 -7.40 -14.17 -12.45
N ALA A 48 -8.35 -13.41 -11.91
CA ALA A 48 -9.69 -13.30 -12.48
C ALA A 48 -9.68 -12.69 -13.90
N LEU A 49 -8.87 -11.65 -14.11
CA LEU A 49 -8.67 -11.01 -15.42
C LEU A 49 -8.02 -11.97 -16.42
N ALA A 50 -6.97 -12.68 -16.01
CA ALA A 50 -6.31 -13.70 -16.83
C ALA A 50 -7.27 -14.83 -17.21
N GLY A 51 -8.09 -15.31 -16.28
CA GLY A 51 -9.12 -16.31 -16.55
C GLY A 51 -10.22 -15.81 -17.49
N ARG A 52 -10.58 -14.52 -17.42
CA ARG A 52 -11.50 -13.89 -18.37
C ARG A 52 -10.88 -13.76 -19.77
N LEU A 53 -9.60 -13.40 -19.84
CA LEU A 53 -8.84 -13.32 -21.07
C LEU A 53 -8.72 -14.69 -21.75
N ALA A 54 -8.32 -15.72 -21.00
CA ALA A 54 -8.18 -17.09 -21.50
C ALA A 54 -9.50 -17.63 -22.08
N ARG A 55 -10.64 -17.36 -21.42
CA ARG A 55 -11.97 -17.73 -21.95
C ARG A 55 -12.32 -17.02 -23.25
N ARG A 56 -11.89 -15.76 -23.42
CA ARG A 56 -12.17 -14.95 -24.61
C ARG A 56 -11.37 -15.41 -25.84
N PHE A 57 -10.12 -15.81 -25.65
CA PHE A 57 -9.21 -16.17 -26.75
C PHE A 57 -9.12 -17.67 -27.03
N ARG A 58 -9.95 -18.51 -26.38
CA ARG A 58 -9.98 -19.97 -26.56
C ARG A 58 -10.17 -20.46 -28.01
N ALA A 59 -10.54 -19.59 -28.94
CA ALA A 59 -10.78 -19.89 -30.36
C ALA A 59 -9.94 -19.07 -31.36
N VAL A 60 -9.02 -18.20 -30.91
CA VAL A 60 -8.21 -17.30 -31.75
C VAL A 60 -6.72 -17.64 -31.65
N GLU A 61 -5.95 -17.35 -32.71
CA GLU A 61 -4.51 -17.57 -32.83
C GLU A 61 -3.73 -17.25 -31.54
N ARG A 62 -2.91 -18.22 -31.12
CA ARG A 62 -2.08 -18.18 -29.90
C ARG A 62 -1.29 -16.88 -29.73
N ASN A 63 -0.83 -16.29 -30.83
CA ASN A 63 -0.04 -15.06 -30.84
C ASN A 63 -0.83 -13.85 -30.32
N VAL A 64 -2.12 -13.74 -30.69
CA VAL A 64 -2.99 -12.65 -30.25
C VAL A 64 -3.29 -12.77 -28.75
N ALA A 65 -3.48 -14.00 -28.27
CA ALA A 65 -3.69 -14.25 -26.84
C ALA A 65 -2.47 -13.85 -26.00
N VAL A 66 -1.26 -14.14 -26.49
CA VAL A 66 0.00 -13.75 -25.83
C VAL A 66 0.15 -12.22 -25.78
N LEU A 67 -0.05 -11.53 -26.91
CA LEU A 67 0.00 -10.06 -26.95
C LEU A 67 -1.02 -9.42 -26.01
N ALA A 68 -2.24 -9.96 -25.98
CA ALA A 68 -3.28 -9.48 -25.07
C ALA A 68 -2.93 -9.72 -23.59
N ALA A 69 -2.28 -10.84 -23.26
CA ALA A 69 -1.82 -11.13 -21.91
C ALA A 69 -0.70 -10.19 -21.46
N ILE A 70 0.23 -9.87 -22.36
CA ILE A 70 1.30 -8.88 -22.10
C ILE A 70 0.67 -7.50 -21.84
N GLY A 71 -0.24 -7.05 -22.71
CA GLY A 71 -0.93 -5.78 -22.55
C GLY A 71 -1.76 -5.71 -21.26
N LEU A 72 -2.46 -6.79 -20.92
CA LEU A 72 -3.22 -6.90 -19.68
C LEU A 72 -2.30 -6.84 -18.44
N SER A 73 -1.15 -7.51 -18.49
CA SER A 73 -0.18 -7.52 -17.39
C SER A 73 0.41 -6.13 -17.16
N PHE A 74 0.76 -5.44 -18.25
CA PHE A 74 1.30 -4.08 -18.17
C PHE A 74 0.27 -3.10 -17.61
N THR A 75 -0.96 -3.16 -18.12
CA THR A 75 -2.04 -2.28 -17.65
C THR A 75 -2.45 -2.57 -16.22
N SER A 76 -2.51 -3.84 -15.80
CA SER A 76 -2.82 -4.19 -14.40
C SER A 76 -1.72 -3.72 -13.45
N ALA A 77 -0.45 -3.85 -13.84
CA ALA A 77 0.67 -3.35 -13.05
C ALA A 77 0.65 -1.82 -12.92
N LEU A 78 0.36 -1.10 -14.00
CA LEU A 78 0.23 0.36 -13.98
C LEU A 78 -0.89 0.81 -13.04
N VAL A 79 -2.08 0.20 -13.16
CA VAL A 79 -3.21 0.50 -12.27
C VAL A 79 -2.86 0.19 -10.82
N ALA A 80 -2.20 -0.94 -10.55
CA ALA A 80 -1.77 -1.29 -9.21
C ALA A 80 -0.79 -0.26 -8.63
N MET A 81 0.15 0.25 -9.41
CA MET A 81 1.07 1.32 -8.97
C MET A 81 0.35 2.63 -8.64
N MET A 82 -0.77 2.95 -9.31
CA MET A 82 -1.55 4.15 -8.98
C MET A 82 -2.47 3.96 -7.77
N VAL A 83 -2.98 2.74 -7.57
CA VAL A 83 -3.92 2.43 -6.48
C VAL A 83 -3.19 2.11 -5.17
N PHE A 84 -1.98 1.55 -5.23
CA PHE A 84 -1.22 1.15 -4.04
C PHE A 84 -0.97 2.31 -3.06
N PRO A 85 -0.56 3.52 -3.48
CA PRO A 85 -0.41 4.66 -2.57
C PRO A 85 -1.74 5.02 -1.86
N LEU A 86 -2.86 5.00 -2.58
CA LEU A 86 -4.17 5.26 -1.99
C LEU A 86 -4.54 4.19 -0.94
N TRP A 87 -4.15 2.93 -1.19
CA TRP A 87 -4.35 1.83 -0.25
C TRP A 87 -3.54 2.04 1.03
N THR A 88 -2.26 2.38 0.92
CA THR A 88 -1.37 2.56 2.07
C THR A 88 -1.71 3.82 2.87
N GLU A 89 -2.08 4.92 2.20
CA GLU A 89 -2.62 6.12 2.84
C GLU A 89 -3.91 5.84 3.62
N THR A 90 -4.83 5.07 3.03
CA THR A 90 -6.09 4.73 3.69
C THR A 90 -5.85 3.87 4.92
N ALA A 91 -5.03 2.81 4.79
CA ALA A 91 -4.68 1.94 5.91
C ALA A 91 -4.04 2.75 7.05
N GLU A 92 -3.11 3.63 6.72
CA GLU A 92 -2.44 4.45 7.73
C GLU A 92 -3.37 5.47 8.39
N SER A 93 -4.30 6.04 7.63
CA SER A 93 -5.33 6.94 8.16
C SER A 93 -6.20 6.23 9.20
N PHE A 94 -6.59 4.98 8.95
CA PHE A 94 -7.31 4.15 9.92
C PHE A 94 -6.48 3.85 11.16
N ARG A 95 -5.21 3.48 11.00
CA ARG A 95 -4.31 3.16 12.14
C ARG A 95 -4.12 4.34 13.08
N LEU A 96 -3.99 5.54 12.52
CA LEU A 96 -3.74 6.76 13.28
C LEU A 96 -5.02 7.46 13.74
N GLY A 97 -6.19 7.05 13.23
CA GLY A 97 -7.45 7.75 13.46
C GLY A 97 -7.43 9.19 12.92
N SER A 98 -6.60 9.49 11.92
CA SER A 98 -6.44 10.84 11.37
C SER A 98 -6.21 10.78 9.86
N TRP A 99 -6.90 11.65 9.12
CA TRP A 99 -6.77 11.79 7.66
C TRP A 99 -5.68 12.80 7.24
N HIS A 100 -4.91 13.32 8.20
CA HIS A 100 -3.83 14.27 7.95
C HIS A 100 -2.48 13.56 7.99
N LEU A 101 -2.09 12.96 6.87
CA LEU A 101 -0.83 12.23 6.72
C LEU A 101 0.33 13.07 6.18
N SER A 102 0.14 14.39 5.98
CA SER A 102 1.10 15.29 5.33
C SER A 102 2.50 15.31 5.95
N TYR A 103 2.62 15.00 7.25
CA TYR A 103 3.91 14.95 7.95
C TYR A 103 4.65 13.60 7.84
N ARG A 104 4.02 12.58 7.23
CA ARG A 104 4.57 11.22 7.15
C ARG A 104 4.29 10.48 5.85
N ALA A 105 3.72 11.15 4.84
CA ALA A 105 3.41 10.55 3.55
C ALA A 105 4.65 9.88 2.91
N GLU A 106 5.84 10.45 3.09
CA GLU A 106 7.12 9.89 2.60
C GLU A 106 7.57 8.60 3.32
N ARG A 107 6.88 8.19 4.39
CA ARG A 107 7.22 7.00 5.21
C ARG A 107 6.16 5.92 5.14
N LEU A 108 5.19 6.06 4.24
CA LEU A 108 4.23 5.00 3.95
C LEU A 108 4.95 3.85 3.22
N PRO A 109 4.51 2.60 3.43
CA PRO A 109 4.98 1.46 2.65
C PRO A 109 4.64 1.60 1.16
#